data_AF-U5S3S4-F1
#
_entry.id   AF-U5S3S4-F1
#
_cell.length_a   1.000
_cell.length_b   1.000
_cell.length_c   1.000
_cell.angle_alpha   90.00
_cell.angle_beta   90.00
_cell.angle_gamma   90.00
#
_symmetry.space_group_name_H-M   'P 1'
#
loop_
_entity.id
_entity.type
_entity.pdbx_description
1 polymer ?
#
loop_
_entity_poly.entity_id
_entity_poly.type
_entity_poly.pdbx_seq_one_letter_code
_entity_poly.pdbx_strand_id
1 'polypeptide(L)'
;HDLDELISSKPEVRESPWWVKEREFEDPTVEIDWSLKTHFDYNLVHSWVSKETAQEWQEKQAELIREAVANKTPGNTLKDMALANMGLHYAGSDLFNYSQLSRPEYSTVILDTFDVSGQIDNKYGLTRTQLGIPKWQGTPEENSAMVAAVLHFLGSTRVGYVSINENNKKVWFSPDKANRIISWGDVEEPVNTPGILWPGNKLGSLVLPNKCNSLISFVIPQSGISKYHHTALSRAATFLGYAESTIISARLQIFLKTLGYDGVGSDASANNVGFGVLAGNGELGRLNYLVNPWHGALIRKADFMLTDLPLAPTRPIDSGITRFCATCKKCAEMCPGSALSLADEP
;
A
#
# COMPACT_ATOMS: atom_id res chain seq x y z
N HIS A 1 13.31 27.57 -12.88
CA HIS A 1 13.17 26.35 -12.06
C HIS A 1 11.71 26.06 -11.83
N ASP A 2 11.13 25.22 -12.68
CA ASP A 2 9.75 24.73 -12.65
C ASP A 2 9.70 23.19 -12.67
N LEU A 3 8.49 22.61 -12.74
CA LEU A 3 8.32 21.17 -12.77
C LEU A 3 8.86 20.55 -14.06
N ASP A 4 8.81 21.28 -15.17
CA ASP A 4 9.34 20.83 -16.46
C ASP A 4 10.86 20.68 -16.38
N GLU A 5 11.55 21.57 -15.67
CA GLU A 5 12.97 21.41 -15.39
C GLU A 5 13.27 20.16 -14.53
N LEU A 6 12.42 19.83 -13.55
CA LEU A 6 12.54 18.58 -12.78
C LEU A 6 12.34 17.35 -13.68
N ILE A 7 11.36 17.37 -14.57
CA ILE A 7 11.10 16.29 -15.55
C ILE A 7 12.26 16.19 -16.55
N SER A 8 12.81 17.32 -16.98
CA SER A 8 13.91 17.39 -17.96
C SER A 8 15.23 16.81 -17.44
N SER A 9 15.38 16.68 -16.11
CA SER A 9 16.49 15.95 -15.49
C SER A 9 16.51 14.46 -15.83
N LYS A 10 15.49 13.98 -16.58
CA LYS A 10 15.24 12.60 -16.98
C LYS A 10 15.25 11.66 -15.76
N PRO A 11 14.37 11.86 -14.77
CA PRO A 11 14.01 10.73 -13.93
C PRO A 11 13.33 9.74 -14.88
N GLU A 12 14.06 8.75 -15.38
CA GLU A 12 13.41 7.64 -16.07
C GLU A 12 12.32 7.12 -15.13
N VAL A 13 11.10 6.94 -15.65
CA VAL A 13 9.97 6.38 -14.87
C VAL A 13 10.46 5.20 -14.03
N ARG A 14 11.37 4.40 -14.60
CA ARG A 14 12.20 3.43 -13.89
C ARG A 14 13.56 3.20 -14.56
N GLU A 15 14.63 3.65 -13.93
CA GLU A 15 15.94 3.07 -14.23
C GLU A 15 15.99 1.63 -13.69
N SER A 16 16.39 0.69 -14.56
CA SER A 16 16.61 -0.70 -14.17
C SER A 16 17.97 -1.20 -14.62
N PRO A 17 18.67 -2.00 -13.79
CA PRO A 17 19.92 -2.64 -14.20
C PRO A 17 19.73 -3.47 -15.48
N TRP A 18 20.76 -3.55 -16.31
CA TRP A 18 20.72 -4.23 -17.62
C TRP A 18 20.23 -5.70 -17.59
N TRP A 19 20.35 -6.36 -16.44
CA TRP A 19 19.96 -7.75 -16.21
C TRP A 19 18.49 -7.92 -15.80
N VAL A 20 17.80 -6.84 -15.41
CA VAL A 20 16.35 -6.84 -15.18
C VAL A 20 15.66 -6.73 -16.53
N LYS A 21 14.78 -7.69 -16.84
CA LYS A 21 14.03 -7.74 -18.10
C LYS A 21 12.58 -7.36 -17.86
N GLU A 22 11.94 -6.81 -18.87
CA GLU A 22 10.49 -6.58 -18.86
C GLU A 22 9.77 -7.79 -19.44
N ARG A 23 8.54 -8.02 -18.98
CA ARG A 23 7.64 -9.06 -19.46
C ARG A 23 6.36 -8.43 -20.03
N GLU A 24 5.50 -9.26 -20.62
CA GLU A 24 4.19 -8.79 -21.07
C GLU A 24 3.30 -8.41 -19.86
N PHE A 25 2.42 -7.43 -20.05
CA PHE A 25 1.72 -6.71 -18.98
C PHE A 25 0.93 -7.58 -17.99
N GLU A 26 0.37 -8.70 -18.46
CA GLU A 26 -0.42 -9.64 -17.64
C GLU A 26 0.27 -11.00 -17.43
N ASP A 27 1.55 -11.06 -17.75
CA ASP A 27 2.41 -12.24 -17.64
C ASP A 27 3.61 -11.94 -16.72
N PRO A 28 3.39 -11.78 -15.39
CA PRO A 28 4.49 -11.67 -14.45
C PRO A 28 5.23 -13.01 -14.30
N THR A 29 6.29 -13.05 -13.50
CA THR A 29 7.07 -14.29 -13.28
C THR A 29 6.31 -15.40 -12.55
N VAL A 30 5.17 -15.06 -11.94
CA VAL A 30 4.22 -16.02 -11.38
C VAL A 30 3.05 -16.14 -12.32
N GLU A 31 2.74 -17.36 -12.74
CA GLU A 31 1.65 -17.62 -13.68
C GLU A 31 0.30 -17.22 -13.07
N ILE A 32 -0.51 -16.53 -13.88
CA ILE A 32 -1.88 -16.15 -13.52
C ILE A 32 -2.83 -16.69 -14.58
N ASP A 33 -3.64 -17.68 -14.18
CA ASP A 33 -4.80 -18.06 -14.99
C ASP A 33 -5.95 -17.07 -14.74
N TRP A 34 -6.05 -16.07 -15.61
CA TRP A 34 -7.09 -15.06 -15.56
C TRP A 34 -8.51 -15.61 -15.76
N SER A 35 -8.67 -16.82 -16.31
CA SER A 35 -9.97 -17.48 -16.45
C SER A 35 -10.46 -18.05 -15.12
N LEU A 36 -9.54 -18.47 -14.25
CA LEU A 36 -9.84 -19.00 -12.91
C LEU A 36 -9.80 -17.91 -11.84
N LYS A 37 -9.13 -16.78 -12.09
CA LYS A 37 -9.02 -15.68 -11.13
C LYS A 37 -10.40 -15.09 -10.83
N THR A 38 -10.77 -15.07 -9.55
CA THR A 38 -11.93 -14.35 -9.02
C THR A 38 -11.50 -13.32 -7.98
N HIS A 39 -12.41 -12.42 -7.61
CA HIS A 39 -12.19 -11.54 -6.47
C HIS A 39 -11.93 -12.36 -5.20
N PHE A 40 -10.99 -11.91 -4.38
CA PHE A 40 -10.75 -12.53 -3.08
C PHE A 40 -11.67 -11.87 -2.04
N ASP A 41 -12.37 -12.69 -1.26
CA ASP A 41 -13.19 -12.23 -0.14
C ASP A 41 -12.28 -11.87 1.05
N TYR A 42 -12.17 -10.57 1.35
CA TYR A 42 -11.30 -10.08 2.43
C TYR A 42 -11.78 -10.52 3.81
N ASN A 43 -13.05 -10.90 3.97
CA ASN A 43 -13.57 -11.38 5.25
C ASN A 43 -12.88 -12.67 5.71
N LEU A 44 -12.32 -13.44 4.76
CA LEU A 44 -11.53 -14.63 5.03
C LEU A 44 -10.19 -14.33 5.70
N VAL A 45 -9.72 -13.08 5.75
CA VAL A 45 -8.46 -12.72 6.44
C VAL A 45 -8.63 -12.79 7.96
N HIS A 46 -9.82 -12.44 8.46
CA HIS A 46 -10.08 -12.28 9.90
C HIS A 46 -10.90 -13.44 10.51
N SER A 47 -11.25 -14.46 9.72
CA SER A 47 -12.15 -15.53 10.15
C SER A 47 -11.51 -16.63 11.01
N TRP A 48 -10.21 -16.54 11.32
CA TRP A 48 -9.43 -17.65 11.90
C TRP A 48 -9.28 -17.61 13.42
N VAL A 49 -9.68 -16.52 14.09
CA VAL A 49 -9.49 -16.32 15.54
C VAL A 49 -10.79 -15.84 16.17
N SER A 50 -11.23 -16.45 17.27
CA SER A 50 -12.42 -15.99 18.00
C SER A 50 -12.13 -14.68 18.75
N LYS A 51 -13.16 -13.93 19.14
CA LYS A 51 -12.97 -12.68 19.89
C LYS A 51 -12.35 -12.90 21.25
N GLU A 52 -12.77 -13.97 21.91
CA GLU A 52 -12.26 -14.39 23.21
C GLU A 52 -10.77 -14.69 23.08
N THR A 53 -10.38 -15.49 22.08
CA THR A 53 -8.97 -15.77 21.79
C THR A 53 -8.19 -14.51 21.43
N ALA A 54 -8.77 -13.61 20.63
CA ALA A 54 -8.12 -12.34 20.28
C ALA A 54 -7.91 -11.47 21.52
N GLN A 55 -8.90 -11.35 22.40
CA GLN A 55 -8.80 -10.60 23.65
C GLN A 55 -7.78 -11.23 24.61
N GLU A 56 -7.77 -12.55 24.75
CA GLU A 56 -6.76 -13.26 25.54
C GLU A 56 -5.35 -12.98 25.02
N TRP A 57 -5.14 -13.00 23.70
CA TRP A 57 -3.85 -12.69 23.09
C TRP A 57 -3.44 -11.24 23.30
N GLN A 58 -4.40 -10.31 23.27
CA GLN A 58 -4.21 -8.90 23.55
C GLN A 58 -3.75 -8.66 25.00
N GLU A 59 -4.44 -9.26 25.96
CA GLU A 59 -4.10 -9.17 27.38
C GLU A 59 -2.71 -9.75 27.66
N LYS A 60 -2.42 -10.93 27.08
CA LYS A 60 -1.11 -11.57 27.14
C LYS A 60 -0.02 -10.73 26.49
N GLN A 61 -0.30 -10.08 25.36
CA GLN A 61 0.66 -9.19 24.72
C GLN A 61 0.98 -7.99 25.61
N ALA A 62 -0.01 -7.39 26.26
CA ALA A 62 0.19 -6.29 27.19
C ALA A 62 1.06 -6.71 28.39
N GLU A 63 0.83 -7.90 28.93
CA GLU A 63 1.68 -8.49 29.99
C GLU A 63 3.13 -8.64 29.53
N LEU A 64 3.37 -9.31 28.40
CA LEU A 64 4.72 -9.51 27.84
C LEU A 64 5.45 -8.18 27.57
N ILE A 65 4.72 -7.15 27.10
CA ILE A 65 5.30 -5.81 26.91
C ILE A 65 5.70 -5.20 28.24
N ARG A 66 4.84 -5.28 29.27
CA ARG A 66 5.15 -4.74 30.61
C ARG A 66 6.40 -5.39 31.19
N GLU A 67 6.50 -6.71 31.12
CA GLU A 67 7.67 -7.47 31.59
C GLU A 67 8.94 -7.09 30.83
N ALA A 68 8.87 -7.03 29.49
CA ALA A 68 10.01 -6.68 28.66
C ALA A 68 10.54 -5.27 28.96
N VAL A 69 9.64 -4.30 29.20
CA VAL A 69 10.00 -2.93 29.57
C VAL A 69 10.62 -2.89 30.97
N ALA A 70 10.02 -3.56 31.95
CA ALA A 70 10.53 -3.62 33.33
C ALA A 70 11.94 -4.22 33.39
N ASN A 71 12.18 -5.27 32.59
CA ASN A 71 13.46 -5.96 32.48
C ASN A 71 14.47 -5.27 31.55
N LYS A 72 14.10 -4.14 30.92
CA LYS A 72 14.93 -3.42 29.92
C LYS A 72 15.43 -4.35 28.80
N THR A 73 14.58 -5.27 28.35
CA THR A 73 14.90 -6.22 27.28
C THR A 73 15.34 -5.47 26.01
N PRO A 74 16.50 -5.79 25.41
CA PRO A 74 16.98 -5.12 24.20
C PRO A 74 15.93 -5.11 23.07
N GLY A 75 15.71 -3.92 22.47
CA GLY A 75 14.71 -3.70 21.42
C GLY A 75 13.27 -3.54 21.92
N ASN A 76 13.02 -3.77 23.21
CA ASN A 76 11.73 -3.62 23.87
C ASN A 76 11.79 -2.73 25.11
N THR A 77 12.78 -1.82 25.17
CA THR A 77 12.84 -0.81 26.23
C THR A 77 11.72 0.22 26.04
N LEU A 78 11.45 1.03 27.07
CA LEU A 78 10.47 2.13 26.96
C LEU A 78 10.80 3.09 25.80
N LYS A 79 12.09 3.33 25.50
CA LYS A 79 12.51 4.17 24.37
C LYS A 79 12.18 3.54 23.03
N ASP A 80 12.34 2.21 22.91
CA ASP A 80 12.00 1.48 21.69
C ASP A 80 10.48 1.46 21.45
N MET A 81 9.69 1.34 22.53
CA MET A 81 8.23 1.46 22.47
C MET A 81 7.78 2.87 22.07
N ALA A 82 8.42 3.91 22.63
CA ALA A 82 8.14 5.29 22.25
C ALA A 82 8.43 5.55 20.75
N LEU A 83 9.54 4.99 20.24
CA LEU A 83 9.85 5.05 18.81
C LEU A 83 8.80 4.31 17.97
N ALA A 84 8.34 3.14 18.42
CA ALA A 84 7.29 2.39 17.72
C ALA A 84 5.98 3.18 17.66
N ASN A 85 5.54 3.74 18.79
CA ASN A 85 4.29 4.48 18.88
C ASN A 85 4.31 5.76 18.04
N MET A 86 5.46 6.42 17.89
CA MET A 86 5.61 7.59 17.01
C MET A 86 5.16 7.30 15.57
N GLY A 87 5.53 6.14 15.02
CA GLY A 87 5.18 5.76 13.64
C GLY A 87 3.68 5.47 13.45
N LEU A 88 2.93 5.19 14.52
CA LEU A 88 1.51 4.80 14.43
C LEU A 88 0.59 6.00 14.15
N HIS A 89 0.99 7.21 14.54
CA HIS A 89 0.14 8.41 14.56
C HIS A 89 -0.29 8.97 13.18
N TYR A 90 0.01 8.29 12.07
CA TYR A 90 -0.38 8.70 10.71
C TYR A 90 -0.98 7.55 9.88
N ALA A 91 -1.25 6.39 10.47
CA ALA A 91 -2.00 5.30 9.85
C ALA A 91 -3.52 5.61 9.97
N GLY A 92 -4.01 6.54 9.15
CA GLY A 92 -5.38 7.08 9.23
C GLY A 92 -5.38 8.54 9.71
N SER A 93 -5.79 9.43 8.80
CA SER A 93 -6.15 10.85 8.92
C SER A 93 -5.71 11.72 10.12
N ASP A 94 -5.12 12.85 9.72
CA ASP A 94 -5.14 14.20 10.29
C ASP A 94 -4.46 14.48 11.65
N LEU A 95 -3.88 15.68 11.74
CA LEU A 95 -3.14 16.23 12.88
C LEU A 95 -4.05 16.39 14.11
N PHE A 96 -4.40 15.30 14.79
CA PHE A 96 -5.19 15.36 16.01
C PHE A 96 -4.32 15.30 17.28
N ASN A 97 -4.06 16.51 17.76
CA ASN A 97 -4.26 16.92 19.15
C ASN A 97 -3.26 16.38 20.20
N TYR A 98 -2.30 17.24 20.57
CA TYR A 98 -1.33 17.03 21.67
C TYR A 98 -2.00 16.66 23.02
N SER A 99 -3.29 16.98 23.21
CA SER A 99 -4.07 16.59 24.41
C SER A 99 -4.53 15.12 24.46
N GLN A 100 -4.44 14.38 23.35
CA GLN A 100 -4.72 12.94 23.31
C GLN A 100 -3.51 12.10 23.76
N LEU A 101 -2.29 12.58 23.50
CA LEU A 101 -1.04 11.92 23.93
C LEU A 101 -0.90 11.85 25.47
N SER A 102 -1.64 12.68 26.21
CA SER A 102 -1.62 12.77 27.67
C SER A 102 -2.71 11.96 28.39
N ARG A 103 -3.56 11.20 27.69
CA ARG A 103 -4.62 10.41 28.34
C ARG A 103 -4.11 9.03 28.78
N PRO A 104 -4.31 8.63 30.06
CA PRO A 104 -3.82 7.35 30.61
C PRO A 104 -4.52 6.10 30.05
N GLU A 105 -5.56 6.26 29.24
CA GLU A 105 -6.43 5.21 28.70
C GLU A 105 -6.14 4.83 27.24
N TYR A 106 -5.03 5.29 26.66
CA TYR A 106 -4.56 4.79 25.37
C TYR A 106 -3.87 3.43 25.52
N SER A 107 -4.60 2.41 25.09
CA SER A 107 -4.15 1.05 24.89
C SER A 107 -2.97 0.99 23.89
N THR A 108 -1.84 0.42 24.31
CA THR A 108 -0.78 -0.06 23.41
C THR A 108 -1.15 -1.36 22.69
N VAL A 109 -2.38 -1.85 22.92
CA VAL A 109 -2.96 -3.01 22.27
C VAL A 109 -3.71 -2.55 21.03
N ILE A 110 -3.36 -3.19 19.91
CA ILE A 110 -3.89 -2.96 18.57
C ILE A 110 -5.41 -3.08 18.60
N LEU A 111 -6.11 -1.95 18.45
CA LEU A 111 -7.51 -1.92 18.07
C LEU A 111 -7.56 -1.75 16.56
N ASP A 112 -8.13 -2.76 15.89
CA ASP A 112 -8.51 -2.75 14.48
C ASP A 112 -9.51 -1.63 14.24
N THR A 113 -9.01 -0.42 14.01
CA THR A 113 -9.72 0.62 13.28
C THR A 113 -8.72 1.30 12.37
N PHE A 114 -8.39 0.64 11.26
CA PHE A 114 -7.99 1.35 10.05
C PHE A 114 -9.22 2.13 9.56
N ASP A 115 -9.58 3.21 10.26
CA ASP A 115 -10.56 4.14 9.74
C ASP A 115 -9.88 4.94 8.64
N VAL A 116 -10.01 4.43 7.42
CA VAL A 116 -9.50 5.06 6.20
C VAL A 116 -10.48 6.18 5.81
N SER A 117 -10.72 7.13 6.71
CA SER A 117 -11.61 8.25 6.41
C SER A 117 -11.08 9.57 6.94
N GLY A 118 -10.98 10.51 6.01
CA GLY A 118 -10.36 11.82 6.18
C GLY A 118 -9.48 12.13 4.98
N GLN A 119 -10.12 12.35 3.83
CA GLN A 119 -9.46 13.01 2.70
C GLN A 119 -9.11 14.44 3.13
N ILE A 120 -7.88 14.88 2.84
CA ILE A 120 -7.41 16.21 3.21
C ILE A 120 -8.23 17.25 2.45
N ASP A 121 -9.09 17.96 3.16
CA ASP A 121 -9.72 19.19 2.67
C ASP A 121 -8.65 20.29 2.61
N ASN A 122 -8.17 20.60 1.40
CA ASN A 122 -7.20 21.67 1.22
C ASN A 122 -7.88 23.03 1.37
N LYS A 123 -8.04 23.49 2.61
CA LYS A 123 -8.70 24.75 2.97
C LYS A 123 -7.94 26.01 2.54
N TYR A 124 -6.70 25.88 2.05
CA TYR A 124 -5.81 27.02 1.79
C TYR A 124 -5.39 27.17 0.32
N GLY A 125 -5.68 26.18 -0.54
CA GLY A 125 -5.33 26.23 -1.97
C GLY A 125 -6.46 26.81 -2.84
N LEU A 126 -6.12 27.64 -3.82
CA LEU A 126 -7.06 28.02 -4.88
C LEU A 126 -7.21 26.84 -5.86
N THR A 127 -8.44 26.41 -6.09
CA THR A 127 -8.74 25.42 -7.12
C THR A 127 -8.57 26.03 -8.50
N ARG A 128 -8.21 25.20 -9.46
CA ARG A 128 -8.17 25.55 -10.88
C ARG A 128 -9.47 26.22 -11.37
N THR A 129 -10.63 25.73 -10.92
CA THR A 129 -11.95 26.31 -11.24
C THR A 129 -12.11 27.73 -10.68
N GLN A 130 -11.66 27.98 -9.45
CA GLN A 130 -11.64 29.32 -8.87
C GLN A 130 -10.71 30.28 -9.64
N LEU A 131 -9.64 29.75 -10.24
CA LEU A 131 -8.68 30.50 -11.05
C LEU A 131 -9.09 30.63 -12.54
N GLY A 132 -10.15 29.95 -12.98
CA GLY A 132 -10.56 29.93 -14.39
C GLY A 132 -9.57 29.22 -15.33
N ILE A 133 -8.72 28.34 -14.81
CA ILE A 133 -7.68 27.64 -15.57
C ILE A 133 -8.27 26.34 -16.16
N PRO A 134 -7.93 25.95 -17.41
CA PRO A 134 -8.38 24.68 -17.99
C PRO A 134 -7.64 23.48 -17.38
N LYS A 135 -8.27 22.29 -17.41
CA LYS A 135 -7.64 21.02 -17.01
C LYS A 135 -6.32 20.83 -17.78
N TRP A 136 -5.28 20.35 -17.10
CA TRP A 136 -3.99 20.03 -17.72
C TRP A 136 -4.18 19.08 -18.91
N GLN A 137 -3.32 19.22 -19.92
CA GLN A 137 -3.26 18.35 -21.09
C GLN A 137 -1.80 18.00 -21.35
N GLY A 138 -1.52 16.70 -21.50
CA GLY A 138 -0.18 16.18 -21.79
C GLY A 138 -0.30 14.77 -22.37
N THR A 139 0.77 14.32 -23.03
CA THR A 139 0.83 12.94 -23.56
C THR A 139 0.89 11.92 -22.41
N PRO A 140 0.46 10.65 -22.62
CA PRO A 140 0.61 9.62 -21.59
C PRO A 140 2.05 9.46 -21.08
N GLU A 141 3.05 9.61 -21.94
CA GLU A 141 4.47 9.52 -21.61
C GLU A 141 4.93 10.70 -20.73
N GLU A 142 4.52 11.92 -21.10
CA GLU A 142 4.80 13.13 -20.34
C GLU A 142 4.13 13.09 -18.96
N ASN A 143 2.87 12.68 -18.90
CA ASN A 143 2.13 12.52 -17.65
C ASN A 143 2.79 11.48 -16.74
N SER A 144 3.23 10.35 -17.31
CA SER A 144 3.97 9.33 -16.56
C SER A 144 5.29 9.89 -16.02
N ALA A 145 6.08 10.60 -16.81
CA ALA A 145 7.33 11.21 -16.34
C ALA A 145 7.08 12.25 -15.23
N MET A 146 6.04 13.08 -15.37
CA MET A 146 5.62 14.06 -14.36
C MET A 146 5.22 13.39 -13.04
N VAL A 147 4.36 12.37 -13.10
CA VAL A 147 3.91 11.65 -11.89
C VAL A 147 5.07 10.93 -11.22
N ALA A 148 5.99 10.33 -11.98
CA ALA A 148 7.19 9.70 -11.44
C ALA A 148 8.07 10.72 -10.70
N ALA A 149 8.36 11.86 -11.33
CA ALA A 149 9.15 12.93 -10.72
C ALA A 149 8.53 13.42 -9.39
N VAL A 150 7.21 13.63 -9.36
CA VAL A 150 6.49 14.03 -8.15
C VAL A 150 6.56 12.95 -7.07
N LEU A 151 6.34 11.68 -7.41
CA LEU A 151 6.39 10.59 -6.43
C LEU A 151 7.79 10.35 -5.88
N HIS A 152 8.83 10.53 -6.71
CA HIS A 152 10.22 10.53 -6.25
C HIS A 152 10.51 11.68 -5.30
N PHE A 153 10.05 12.89 -5.63
CA PHE A 153 10.12 14.04 -4.72
C PHE A 153 9.41 13.77 -3.39
N LEU A 154 8.29 13.04 -3.42
CA LEU A 154 7.53 12.66 -2.23
C LEU A 154 8.14 11.51 -1.42
N GLY A 155 9.23 10.90 -1.90
CA GLY A 155 9.98 9.86 -1.18
C GLY A 155 9.73 8.43 -1.66
N SER A 156 8.93 8.22 -2.71
CA SER A 156 8.83 6.90 -3.32
C SER A 156 10.10 6.58 -4.11
N THR A 157 10.58 5.35 -3.99
CA THR A 157 11.81 4.92 -4.67
C THR A 157 11.56 4.30 -6.04
N ARG A 158 10.32 3.89 -6.33
CA ARG A 158 9.91 3.31 -7.62
C ARG A 158 8.45 3.56 -7.89
N VAL A 159 8.11 3.84 -9.15
CA VAL A 159 6.75 4.13 -9.61
C VAL A 159 6.42 3.27 -10.82
N GLY A 160 5.16 2.92 -11.00
CA GLY A 160 4.64 2.15 -12.12
C GLY A 160 3.22 2.50 -12.46
N TYR A 161 2.81 2.08 -13.65
CA TYR A 161 1.50 2.39 -14.21
C TYR A 161 0.86 1.14 -14.79
N VAL A 162 -0.42 0.95 -14.51
CA VAL A 162 -1.21 -0.22 -14.94
C VAL A 162 -2.50 0.29 -15.58
N SER A 163 -2.74 -0.05 -16.84
CA SER A 163 -4.03 0.17 -17.48
C SER A 163 -5.06 -0.86 -16.97
N ILE A 164 -6.23 -0.39 -16.55
CA ILE A 164 -7.27 -1.26 -15.98
C ILE A 164 -8.08 -1.92 -17.09
N ASN A 165 -8.31 -3.23 -16.95
CA ASN A 165 -9.08 -4.06 -17.88
C ASN A 165 -9.88 -5.15 -17.12
N GLU A 166 -10.63 -5.98 -17.84
CA GLU A 166 -11.49 -7.01 -17.22
C GLU A 166 -10.71 -8.11 -16.47
N ASN A 167 -9.44 -8.35 -16.81
CA ASN A 167 -8.60 -9.31 -16.11
C ASN A 167 -8.13 -8.74 -14.78
N ASN A 168 -7.43 -7.60 -14.81
CA ASN A 168 -6.85 -7.04 -13.60
C ASN A 168 -7.87 -6.42 -12.64
N LYS A 169 -9.11 -6.12 -13.08
CA LYS A 169 -10.25 -5.83 -12.18
C LYS A 169 -10.49 -6.93 -11.15
N LYS A 170 -10.18 -8.19 -11.47
CA LYS A 170 -10.32 -9.34 -10.55
C LYS A 170 -9.30 -9.32 -9.40
N VAL A 171 -8.33 -8.41 -9.40
CA VAL A 171 -7.34 -8.23 -8.31
C VAL A 171 -7.93 -7.48 -7.11
N TRP A 172 -9.05 -6.77 -7.30
CA TRP A 172 -9.81 -6.17 -6.20
C TRP A 172 -10.35 -7.21 -5.23
N PHE A 173 -10.36 -6.86 -3.94
CA PHE A 173 -11.06 -7.63 -2.93
C PHE A 173 -12.56 -7.39 -3.08
N SER A 174 -13.37 -8.43 -2.94
CA SER A 174 -14.83 -8.28 -2.91
C SER A 174 -15.46 -9.49 -2.23
N PRO A 175 -16.05 -9.34 -1.03
CA PRO A 175 -16.07 -8.14 -0.19
C PRO A 175 -14.67 -7.57 0.14
N ASP A 176 -14.58 -6.24 0.24
CA ASP A 176 -13.35 -5.55 0.62
C ASP A 176 -13.13 -5.43 2.13
N LYS A 177 -12.07 -4.72 2.54
CA LYS A 177 -11.70 -4.50 3.95
C LYS A 177 -12.77 -3.78 4.78
N ALA A 178 -13.66 -3.03 4.13
CA ALA A 178 -14.79 -2.33 4.75
C ALA A 178 -16.11 -3.11 4.57
N ASN A 179 -16.03 -4.40 4.20
CA ASN A 179 -17.14 -5.29 3.93
C ASN A 179 -18.08 -4.79 2.82
N ARG A 180 -17.50 -4.26 1.73
CA ARG A 180 -18.25 -3.75 0.57
C ARG A 180 -18.03 -4.61 -0.66
N ILE A 181 -19.10 -4.82 -1.42
CA ILE A 181 -19.00 -5.41 -2.76
C ILE A 181 -18.45 -4.37 -3.72
N ILE A 182 -17.36 -4.72 -4.42
CA ILE A 182 -16.73 -3.86 -5.42
C ILE A 182 -17.40 -4.06 -6.78
N SER A 183 -17.74 -2.97 -7.45
CA SER A 183 -18.19 -2.96 -8.83
C SER A 183 -17.66 -1.74 -9.58
N TRP A 184 -17.84 -1.71 -10.91
CA TRP A 184 -17.38 -0.65 -11.78
C TRP A 184 -18.55 -0.08 -12.57
N GLY A 185 -18.58 1.23 -12.78
CA GLY A 185 -19.69 1.89 -13.49
C GLY A 185 -19.38 3.30 -13.98
N ASP A 186 -20.26 3.83 -14.81
CA ASP A 186 -20.17 5.18 -15.37
C ASP A 186 -20.68 6.21 -14.35
N VAL A 187 -19.91 6.39 -13.28
CA VAL A 187 -20.15 7.36 -12.21
C VAL A 187 -19.07 8.44 -12.21
N GLU A 188 -19.43 9.67 -11.85
CA GLU A 188 -18.47 10.78 -11.83
C GLU A 188 -17.50 10.68 -10.65
N GLU A 189 -17.96 10.17 -9.52
CA GLU A 189 -17.15 9.96 -8.31
C GLU A 189 -17.48 8.56 -7.74
N PRO A 190 -16.57 7.96 -6.94
CA PRO A 190 -16.85 6.68 -6.30
C PRO A 190 -18.13 6.71 -5.45
N VAL A 191 -19.05 5.79 -5.69
CA VAL A 191 -20.30 5.69 -4.92
C VAL A 191 -20.11 4.67 -3.81
N ASN A 192 -19.99 5.16 -2.57
CA ASN A 192 -19.73 4.34 -1.38
C ASN A 192 -21.00 4.20 -0.52
N THR A 193 -21.51 2.98 -0.40
CA THR A 193 -22.44 2.58 0.65
C THR A 193 -21.65 1.83 1.72
N PRO A 194 -21.49 2.37 2.93
CA PRO A 194 -20.68 1.75 3.96
C PRO A 194 -21.14 0.32 4.28
N GLY A 195 -20.18 -0.61 4.31
CA GLY A 195 -20.38 -1.92 4.89
C GLY A 195 -20.12 -1.89 6.40
N ILE A 196 -20.59 -2.91 7.09
CA ILE A 196 -20.31 -3.14 8.50
C ILE A 196 -19.82 -4.57 8.61
N LEU A 197 -18.53 -4.75 8.89
CA LEU A 197 -17.99 -6.09 9.16
C LEU A 197 -18.58 -6.64 10.46
N TRP A 198 -18.67 -5.79 11.49
CA TRP A 198 -19.24 -6.13 12.79
C TRP A 198 -19.76 -4.89 13.55
N PRO A 199 -20.84 -5.01 14.36
CA PRO A 199 -21.75 -6.15 14.46
C PRO A 199 -22.70 -6.24 13.27
N GLY A 200 -23.12 -7.46 12.92
CA GLY A 200 -24.21 -7.70 11.97
C GLY A 200 -23.80 -7.98 10.52
N ASN A 201 -22.49 -7.98 10.18
CA ASN A 201 -21.96 -8.35 8.87
C ASN A 201 -22.79 -7.82 7.68
N LYS A 202 -23.11 -6.53 7.73
CA LYS A 202 -23.93 -5.88 6.70
C LYS A 202 -23.04 -5.55 5.50
N LEU A 203 -23.32 -6.18 4.37
CA LEU A 203 -22.66 -5.83 3.12
C LEU A 203 -22.98 -4.39 2.71
N GLY A 204 -21.94 -3.65 2.39
CA GLY A 204 -22.02 -2.38 1.68
C GLY A 204 -21.71 -2.55 0.19
N SER A 205 -21.50 -1.44 -0.50
CA SER A 205 -21.07 -1.42 -1.89
C SER A 205 -20.10 -0.27 -2.15
N LEU A 206 -19.18 -0.46 -3.09
CA LEU A 206 -18.32 0.59 -3.62
C LEU A 206 -18.29 0.47 -5.14
N VAL A 207 -18.87 1.46 -5.83
CA VAL A 207 -18.83 1.55 -7.30
C VAL A 207 -17.66 2.45 -7.69
N LEU A 208 -16.67 1.88 -8.39
CA LEU A 208 -15.51 2.60 -8.91
C LEU A 208 -15.81 3.19 -10.31
N PRO A 209 -15.39 4.44 -10.59
CA PRO A 209 -15.60 5.07 -11.91
C PRO A 209 -14.86 4.36 -13.04
N ASN A 210 -15.56 4.01 -14.13
CA ASN A 210 -14.93 3.47 -15.35
C ASN A 210 -13.93 4.46 -15.99
N LYS A 211 -14.12 5.77 -15.80
CA LYS A 211 -13.18 6.79 -16.28
C LYS A 211 -11.80 6.71 -15.61
N CYS A 212 -11.73 6.16 -14.39
CA CYS A 212 -10.48 5.97 -13.67
C CYS A 212 -9.81 4.66 -14.10
N ASN A 213 -9.33 4.62 -15.35
CA ASN A 213 -8.82 3.42 -16.01
C ASN A 213 -7.29 3.27 -15.97
N SER A 214 -6.60 4.16 -15.24
CA SER A 214 -5.16 4.08 -15.03
C SER A 214 -4.85 3.96 -13.54
N LEU A 215 -3.93 3.09 -13.18
CA LEU A 215 -3.48 2.87 -11.80
C LEU A 215 -2.02 3.27 -11.67
N ILE A 216 -1.72 4.15 -10.73
CA ILE A 216 -0.38 4.56 -10.34
C ILE A 216 0.04 3.71 -9.15
N SER A 217 1.06 2.86 -9.28
CA SER A 217 1.64 2.07 -8.19
C SER A 217 2.99 2.65 -7.77
N PHE A 218 3.24 2.80 -6.47
CA PHE A 218 4.48 3.37 -5.96
C PHE A 218 4.97 2.65 -4.70
N VAL A 219 6.29 2.54 -4.58
CA VAL A 219 6.95 1.76 -3.52
C VAL A 219 7.22 2.62 -2.30
N ILE A 220 6.85 2.11 -1.14
CA ILE A 220 7.18 2.63 0.18
C ILE A 220 8.25 1.72 0.80
N PRO A 221 9.54 2.12 0.82
CA PRO A 221 10.58 1.32 1.45
C PRO A 221 10.38 1.27 2.96
N GLN A 222 10.79 0.16 3.58
CA GLN A 222 10.78 -0.02 5.02
C GLN A 222 12.20 0.13 5.58
N SER A 223 12.34 0.74 6.76
CA SER A 223 13.65 0.93 7.39
C SER A 223 14.33 -0.41 7.72
N GLY A 224 15.64 -0.49 7.49
CA GLY A 224 16.45 -1.68 7.79
C GLY A 224 16.53 -2.05 9.27
N ILE A 225 16.02 -1.22 10.17
CA ILE A 225 15.83 -1.54 11.58
C ILE A 225 14.86 -2.72 11.80
N SER A 226 14.07 -3.09 10.79
CA SER A 226 13.25 -4.30 10.79
C SER A 226 14.03 -5.60 10.95
N LYS A 227 15.36 -5.60 10.81
CA LYS A 227 16.21 -6.76 11.10
C LYS A 227 16.13 -7.21 12.56
N TYR A 228 15.75 -6.34 13.49
CA TYR A 228 15.55 -6.66 14.91
C TYR A 228 14.17 -7.28 15.14
N HIS A 229 13.89 -8.40 14.48
CA HIS A 229 12.58 -9.05 14.43
C HIS A 229 11.96 -9.31 15.82
N HIS A 230 10.63 -9.27 15.91
CA HIS A 230 9.83 -9.43 17.15
C HIS A 230 10.11 -8.41 18.28
N THR A 231 10.72 -7.27 17.95
CA THR A 231 10.93 -6.17 18.90
C THR A 231 10.06 -4.95 18.55
N ALA A 232 9.81 -4.08 19.52
CA ALA A 232 9.19 -2.79 19.25
C ALA A 232 10.01 -1.95 18.29
N LEU A 233 11.33 -2.05 18.37
CA LEU A 233 12.24 -1.38 17.46
C LEU A 233 11.98 -1.75 15.98
N SER A 234 11.71 -3.03 15.69
CA SER A 234 11.28 -3.46 14.34
C SER A 234 9.88 -2.98 13.99
N ARG A 235 8.94 -2.95 14.95
CA ARG A 235 7.56 -2.47 14.71
C ARG A 235 7.52 -1.00 14.31
N ALA A 236 8.43 -0.18 14.83
CA ALA A 236 8.56 1.22 14.45
C ALA A 236 8.71 1.43 12.93
N ALA A 237 9.52 0.58 12.27
CA ALA A 237 9.71 0.64 10.82
C ALA A 237 8.43 0.35 10.05
N THR A 238 7.64 -0.63 10.52
CA THR A 238 6.36 -0.99 9.92
C THR A 238 5.39 0.17 10.03
N PHE A 239 5.21 0.74 11.22
CA PHE A 239 4.25 1.82 11.43
C PHE A 239 4.64 3.09 10.66
N LEU A 240 5.92 3.47 10.69
CA LEU A 240 6.43 4.58 9.90
C LEU A 240 6.13 4.40 8.40
N GLY A 241 6.37 3.21 7.84
CA GLY A 241 6.06 2.97 6.43
C GLY A 241 4.57 3.15 6.10
N TYR A 242 3.66 2.75 6.98
CA TYR A 242 2.23 2.99 6.77
C TYR A 242 1.87 4.49 6.84
N ALA A 243 2.45 5.21 7.81
CA ALA A 243 2.30 6.65 7.92
C ALA A 243 2.76 7.38 6.64
N GLU A 244 3.95 7.05 6.14
CA GLU A 244 4.48 7.64 4.91
C GLU A 244 3.59 7.33 3.69
N SER A 245 3.08 6.10 3.59
CA SER A 245 2.13 5.70 2.54
C SER A 245 0.90 6.60 2.50
N THR A 246 0.32 6.92 3.67
CA THR A 246 -0.84 7.80 3.81
C THR A 246 -0.50 9.23 3.35
N ILE A 247 0.64 9.76 3.77
CA ILE A 247 1.08 11.13 3.45
C ILE A 247 1.33 11.28 1.95
N ILE A 248 2.07 10.33 1.34
CA ILE A 248 2.36 10.35 -0.10
C ILE A 248 1.06 10.26 -0.91
N SER A 249 0.16 9.34 -0.53
CA SER A 249 -1.13 9.17 -1.20
C SER A 249 -1.96 10.45 -1.15
N ALA A 250 -2.09 11.08 0.01
CA ALA A 250 -2.89 12.30 0.12
C ALA A 250 -2.30 13.45 -0.72
N ARG A 251 -0.97 13.59 -0.75
CA ARG A 251 -0.29 14.58 -1.59
C ARG A 251 -0.45 14.32 -3.08
N LEU A 252 -0.37 13.05 -3.51
CA LEU A 252 -0.62 12.66 -4.91
C LEU A 252 -2.06 12.98 -5.32
N GLN A 253 -3.05 12.69 -4.46
CA GLN A 253 -4.45 12.97 -4.74
C GLN A 253 -4.70 14.46 -4.95
N ILE A 254 -4.13 15.31 -4.08
CA ILE A 254 -4.21 16.78 -4.21
C ILE A 254 -3.55 17.23 -5.51
N PHE A 255 -2.37 16.69 -5.84
CA PHE A 255 -1.66 17.00 -7.08
C PHE A 255 -2.52 16.70 -8.32
N LEU A 256 -3.09 15.50 -8.40
CA LEU A 256 -3.98 15.11 -9.50
C LEU A 256 -5.22 16.01 -9.57
N LYS A 257 -5.86 16.31 -8.43
CA LYS A 257 -7.06 17.15 -8.39
C LYS A 257 -6.78 18.59 -8.85
N THR A 258 -5.62 19.14 -8.49
CA THR A 258 -5.16 20.44 -8.97
C THR A 258 -5.03 20.46 -10.49
N LEU A 259 -4.42 19.42 -11.08
CA LEU A 259 -4.33 19.25 -12.53
C LEU A 259 -5.69 19.04 -13.21
N GLY A 260 -6.71 18.63 -12.45
CA GLY A 260 -8.08 18.40 -12.92
C GLY A 260 -8.41 16.94 -13.20
N TYR A 261 -7.65 16.02 -12.62
CA TYR A 261 -7.86 14.58 -12.67
C TYR A 261 -8.28 14.07 -11.29
N ASP A 262 -9.03 12.98 -11.28
CA ASP A 262 -9.41 12.30 -10.05
C ASP A 262 -8.31 11.36 -9.60
N GLY A 263 -8.16 11.23 -8.29
CA GLY A 263 -7.32 10.22 -7.64
C GLY A 263 -8.18 9.44 -6.66
N VAL A 264 -8.54 8.20 -6.97
CA VAL A 264 -9.42 7.38 -6.12
C VAL A 264 -8.57 6.61 -5.10
N GLY A 265 -8.20 7.32 -4.02
CA GLY A 265 -7.71 6.79 -2.75
C GLY A 265 -6.41 5.95 -2.78
N SER A 266 -5.82 5.74 -1.59
CA SER A 266 -4.75 4.76 -1.36
C SER A 266 -5.35 3.36 -1.23
N ASP A 267 -4.69 2.34 -1.79
CA ASP A 267 -5.05 0.92 -1.72
C ASP A 267 -6.39 0.52 -2.36
N ALA A 268 -7.24 1.49 -2.73
CA ALA A 268 -8.55 1.40 -3.39
C ALA A 268 -9.33 0.07 -3.28
N SER A 269 -9.25 -0.63 -2.14
CA SER A 269 -9.80 -1.96 -1.91
C SER A 269 -9.24 -3.12 -2.77
N ALA A 270 -7.96 -3.11 -3.17
CA ALA A 270 -7.34 -4.20 -3.92
C ALA A 270 -6.03 -4.73 -3.31
N ASN A 271 -5.49 -5.80 -3.91
CA ASN A 271 -4.22 -6.37 -3.48
C ASN A 271 -3.04 -5.52 -3.98
N ASN A 272 -2.41 -4.81 -3.04
CA ASN A 272 -1.26 -3.95 -3.28
C ASN A 272 -0.03 -4.69 -3.85
N VAL A 273 0.26 -5.91 -3.40
CA VAL A 273 1.37 -6.73 -3.92
C VAL A 273 1.09 -7.11 -5.37
N GLY A 274 -0.14 -7.55 -5.67
CA GLY A 274 -0.56 -7.91 -7.03
C GLY A 274 -0.39 -6.74 -8.00
N PHE A 275 -0.89 -5.55 -7.65
CA PHE A 275 -0.69 -4.38 -8.50
C PHE A 275 0.75 -3.89 -8.55
N GLY A 276 1.53 -4.02 -7.47
CA GLY A 276 2.95 -3.74 -7.52
C GLY A 276 3.71 -4.63 -8.50
N VAL A 277 3.37 -5.92 -8.58
CA VAL A 277 3.97 -6.88 -9.51
C VAL A 277 3.53 -6.58 -10.95
N LEU A 278 2.23 -6.40 -11.20
CA LEU A 278 1.70 -6.03 -12.52
C LEU A 278 2.27 -4.70 -13.00
N ALA A 279 2.44 -3.75 -12.08
CA ALA A 279 3.09 -2.51 -12.39
C ALA A 279 4.55 -2.73 -12.74
N GLY A 280 5.26 -3.74 -12.25
CA GLY A 280 6.71 -3.93 -12.44
C GLY A 280 7.59 -3.29 -11.37
N ASN A 281 7.03 -3.06 -10.18
CA ASN A 281 7.78 -2.57 -9.02
C ASN A 281 8.63 -3.66 -8.33
N GLY A 282 8.41 -4.94 -8.68
CA GLY A 282 9.11 -6.10 -8.17
C GLY A 282 8.51 -7.41 -8.70
N GLU A 283 8.96 -8.52 -8.16
CA GLU A 283 8.40 -9.86 -8.36
C GLU A 283 7.75 -10.36 -7.07
N LEU A 284 6.84 -11.34 -7.18
CA LEU A 284 6.32 -12.04 -6.02
C LEU A 284 7.41 -12.98 -5.48
N GLY A 285 7.79 -12.81 -4.22
CA GLY A 285 8.70 -13.72 -3.52
C GLY A 285 7.96 -14.77 -2.68
N ARG A 286 8.66 -15.83 -2.27
CA ARG A 286 8.13 -16.94 -1.42
C ARG A 286 7.44 -16.48 -0.13
N LEU A 287 7.82 -15.32 0.39
CA LEU A 287 7.16 -14.74 1.57
C LEU A 287 5.81 -14.05 1.26
N ASN A 288 5.28 -14.23 0.05
CA ASN A 288 4.08 -13.61 -0.50
C ASN A 288 4.13 -12.08 -0.56
N TYR A 289 5.33 -11.50 -0.53
CA TYR A 289 5.53 -10.05 -0.62
C TYR A 289 6.12 -9.71 -1.98
N LEU A 290 5.94 -8.46 -2.37
CA LEU A 290 6.72 -7.87 -3.45
C LEU A 290 8.18 -7.75 -3.01
N VAL A 291 9.07 -8.32 -3.79
CA VAL A 291 10.52 -8.25 -3.60
C VAL A 291 11.10 -7.60 -4.84
N ASN A 292 12.07 -6.70 -4.68
CA ASN A 292 12.74 -6.09 -5.83
C ASN A 292 14.26 -6.00 -5.66
N PRO A 293 15.02 -5.85 -6.77
CA PRO A 293 16.48 -5.71 -6.75
C PRO A 293 17.05 -4.61 -5.83
N TRP A 294 16.27 -3.56 -5.57
CA TRP A 294 16.77 -2.34 -4.92
C TRP A 294 16.61 -2.38 -3.40
N HIS A 295 15.53 -2.99 -2.90
CA HIS A 295 15.18 -3.03 -1.48
C HIS A 295 15.03 -4.45 -0.94
N GLY A 296 15.13 -5.48 -1.78
CA GLY A 296 14.76 -6.84 -1.43
C GLY A 296 13.30 -6.87 -0.97
N ALA A 297 13.06 -7.54 0.17
CA ALA A 297 11.75 -7.62 0.80
C ALA A 297 11.48 -6.46 1.80
N LEU A 298 12.38 -5.48 1.95
CA LEU A 298 12.20 -4.32 2.83
C LEU A 298 11.32 -3.25 2.19
N ILE A 299 10.13 -3.66 1.76
CA ILE A 299 9.10 -2.81 1.18
C ILE A 299 7.89 -2.94 2.08
N ARG A 300 7.41 -1.81 2.61
CA ARG A 300 6.20 -1.78 3.43
C ARG A 300 4.98 -1.99 2.56
N LYS A 301 4.92 -1.28 1.44
CA LYS A 301 3.77 -1.27 0.54
C LYS A 301 4.23 -0.96 -0.89
N ALA A 302 3.69 -1.68 -1.87
CA ALA A 302 3.51 -1.14 -3.21
C ALA A 302 2.12 -0.48 -3.23
N ASP A 303 2.04 0.74 -2.70
CA ASP A 303 0.77 1.45 -2.64
C ASP A 303 0.31 1.81 -4.06
N PHE A 304 -0.97 2.16 -4.20
CA PHE A 304 -1.49 2.55 -5.50
C PHE A 304 -2.70 3.48 -5.41
N MET A 305 -2.97 4.15 -6.53
CA MET A 305 -4.08 5.07 -6.72
C MET A 305 -4.66 4.94 -8.13
N LEU A 306 -5.98 4.86 -8.25
CA LEU A 306 -6.69 4.92 -9.53
C LEU A 306 -6.87 6.38 -9.99
N THR A 307 -6.79 6.65 -11.28
CA THR A 307 -6.95 7.97 -11.87
C THR A 307 -7.50 7.94 -13.29
N ASP A 308 -8.11 9.04 -13.71
CA ASP A 308 -8.49 9.33 -15.11
C ASP A 308 -7.38 10.09 -15.88
N LEU A 309 -6.21 10.33 -15.28
CA LEU A 309 -5.03 10.85 -15.96
C LEU A 309 -4.50 9.79 -16.95
N PRO A 310 -4.39 10.09 -18.27
CA PRO A 310 -3.78 9.19 -19.22
C PRO A 310 -2.31 8.97 -18.88
N LEU A 311 -1.91 7.72 -18.68
CA LEU A 311 -0.56 7.33 -18.29
C LEU A 311 -0.06 6.22 -19.21
N ALA A 312 1.20 6.29 -19.63
CA ALA A 312 1.85 5.21 -20.35
C ALA A 312 2.10 4.03 -19.40
N PRO A 313 1.55 2.82 -19.67
CA PRO A 313 1.68 1.68 -18.77
C PRO A 313 3.11 1.19 -18.69
N THR A 314 3.50 0.72 -17.52
CA THR A 314 4.78 0.03 -17.32
C THR A 314 4.57 -1.48 -17.36
N ARG A 315 5.65 -2.22 -17.59
CA ARG A 315 5.63 -3.67 -17.72
C ARG A 315 6.08 -4.38 -16.44
N PRO A 316 5.53 -5.58 -16.12
CA PRO A 316 6.11 -6.48 -15.12
C PRO A 316 7.57 -6.77 -15.43
N ILE A 317 8.33 -7.18 -14.40
CA ILE A 317 9.77 -7.44 -14.55
C ILE A 317 10.12 -8.90 -14.25
N ASP A 318 11.23 -9.35 -14.83
CA ASP A 318 11.97 -10.55 -14.44
C ASP A 318 13.38 -10.13 -14.04
N SER A 319 13.65 -10.23 -12.74
CA SER A 319 14.95 -9.99 -12.11
C SER A 319 15.53 -11.28 -11.51
N GLY A 320 14.89 -12.43 -11.76
CA GLY A 320 15.28 -13.74 -11.25
C GLY A 320 14.93 -14.00 -9.79
N ILE A 321 14.11 -13.16 -9.15
CA ILE A 321 13.72 -13.33 -7.76
C ILE A 321 12.88 -14.59 -7.57
N THR A 322 11.88 -14.84 -8.43
CA THR A 322 11.05 -16.04 -8.32
C THR A 322 11.90 -17.31 -8.46
N ARG A 323 12.85 -17.33 -9.41
CA ARG A 323 13.82 -18.44 -9.56
C ARG A 323 14.72 -18.59 -8.34
N PHE A 324 15.21 -17.50 -7.77
CA PHE A 324 16.04 -17.53 -6.56
C PHE A 324 15.25 -18.06 -5.35
N CYS A 325 13.98 -17.68 -5.23
CA CYS A 325 13.09 -18.18 -4.18
C CYS A 325 12.88 -19.69 -4.23
N ALA A 326 12.97 -20.31 -5.41
CA ALA A 326 12.79 -21.76 -5.57
C ALA A 326 13.83 -22.57 -4.79
N THR A 327 15.08 -22.12 -4.78
CA THR A 327 16.19 -22.81 -4.11
C THR A 327 16.52 -22.25 -2.73
N CYS A 328 16.27 -20.97 -2.47
CA CYS A 328 16.73 -20.31 -1.24
C CYS A 328 15.99 -20.79 0.02
N LYS A 329 14.65 -20.77 0.02
CA LYS A 329 13.74 -21.24 1.10
C LYS A 329 13.95 -20.72 2.52
N LYS A 330 14.97 -19.89 2.76
CA LYS A 330 15.35 -19.38 4.09
C LYS A 330 14.21 -18.73 4.87
N CYS A 331 13.32 -17.99 4.19
CA CYS A 331 12.16 -17.39 4.87
C CYS A 331 11.20 -18.44 5.43
N ALA A 332 11.01 -19.56 4.72
CA ALA A 332 10.15 -20.65 5.16
C ALA A 332 10.81 -21.46 6.29
N GLU A 333 12.10 -21.75 6.18
CA GLU A 333 12.88 -22.44 7.23
C GLU A 333 12.91 -21.68 8.56
N MET A 334 12.96 -20.34 8.49
CA MET A 334 13.05 -19.46 9.66
C MET A 334 11.69 -19.01 10.19
N CYS A 335 10.58 -19.37 9.54
CA CYS A 335 9.25 -18.90 9.93
C CYS A 335 8.84 -19.54 11.26
N PRO A 336 8.68 -18.79 12.36
CA PRO A 336 8.34 -19.39 13.67
C PRO A 336 6.98 -20.10 13.68
N GLY A 337 6.05 -19.65 12.81
CA GLY A 337 4.73 -20.24 12.67
C GLY A 337 4.64 -21.28 11.54
N SER A 338 5.75 -21.62 10.86
CA SER A 338 5.77 -22.55 9.73
C SER A 338 4.73 -22.23 8.65
N ALA A 339 4.44 -20.95 8.43
CA ALA A 339 3.35 -20.49 7.59
C ALA A 339 3.69 -20.42 6.10
N LEU A 340 4.96 -20.59 5.72
CA LEU A 340 5.44 -20.49 4.35
C LEU A 340 5.79 -21.88 3.80
N SER A 341 5.46 -22.10 2.53
CA SER A 341 5.73 -23.37 1.85
C SER A 341 7.24 -23.62 1.68
N LEU A 342 7.64 -24.88 1.86
CA LEU A 342 8.98 -25.40 1.54
C LEU A 342 9.04 -26.08 0.16
N ALA A 343 7.95 -26.10 -0.61
CA ALA A 343 7.94 -26.62 -1.99
C ALA A 343 8.92 -25.84 -2.88
N ASP A 344 9.49 -26.50 -3.90
CA ASP A 344 10.42 -25.83 -4.82
C ASP A 344 9.73 -24.68 -5.55
N GLU A 345 8.51 -24.90 -6.04
CA GLU A 345 7.68 -23.82 -6.57
C GLU A 345 7.16 -22.95 -5.41
N PRO A 346 7.57 -21.67 -5.34
CA PRO A 346 7.28 -20.77 -4.22
C PRO A 346 5.84 -20.27 -4.15
#